data_AF-A0AAW5V751-F1
#
_entry.id   AF-A0AAW5V751-F1
#
_cell.length_a   1.000
_cell.length_b   1.000
_cell.length_c   1.000
_cell.angle_alpha   90.00
_cell.angle_beta   90.00
_cell.angle_gamma   90.00
#
_symmetry.space_group_name_H-M   'P 1'
#
loop_
_entity.id
_entity.type
_entity.pdbx_description
1 polymer ?
#
loop_
_entity_poly.entity_id
_entity_poly.type
_entity_poly.pdbx_seq_one_letter_code
_entity_poly.pdbx_strand_id
1 'polypeptide(L)'
;MRLYMVILLLLAAFVINCGPGIDRVDTNDAQSQVYSAAKFAAEKCGNPIPNPPLLILNKPIQRNLDLCTIAITRTECPFLGYPLPCTLIYLEQETGDIPWYLNFNEISKTQIK
;
A
#
# COMPACT_ATOMS: atom_id res chain seq x y z
N MET A 1 23.54 13.78 -41.66
CA MET A 1 22.90 14.41 -40.48
C MET A 1 21.57 13.77 -40.07
N ARG A 2 20.61 13.50 -40.99
CA ARG A 2 19.31 12.91 -40.61
C ARG A 2 19.38 11.52 -39.96
N LEU A 3 20.25 10.62 -40.45
CA LEU A 3 20.39 9.26 -39.89
C LEU A 3 20.98 9.26 -38.47
N TYR A 4 21.96 10.13 -38.22
CA TYR A 4 22.56 10.30 -36.89
C TYR A 4 21.56 10.81 -35.86
N MET A 5 20.69 11.74 -36.23
CA MET A 5 19.59 12.21 -35.37
C MET A 5 18.64 11.07 -34.99
N VAL A 6 18.28 10.20 -35.94
CA VAL A 6 17.37 9.06 -35.69
C VAL A 6 18.03 8.02 -34.77
N ILE A 7 19.31 7.70 -34.99
CA ILE A 7 20.06 6.77 -34.14
C ILE A 7 20.20 7.32 -32.71
N LEU A 8 20.45 8.62 -32.57
CA LEU A 8 20.59 9.27 -31.27
C LEU A 8 19.27 9.30 -30.49
N LEU A 9 18.13 9.46 -31.19
CA LEU A 9 16.80 9.39 -30.61
C LEU A 9 16.44 7.97 -30.15
N LEU A 10 16.79 6.95 -30.94
CA LEU A 10 16.59 5.54 -30.58
C LEU A 10 17.42 5.15 -29.36
N LEU A 11 18.69 5.58 -29.32
CA LEU A 11 19.56 5.35 -28.16
C LEU A 11 19.03 6.05 -26.91
N ALA A 12 18.52 7.28 -27.03
CA ALA A 12 17.91 8.00 -25.92
C ALA A 12 16.67 7.28 -25.35
N ALA A 13 15.85 6.65 -26.21
CA ALA A 13 14.68 5.88 -25.78
C ALA A 13 15.07 4.64 -24.94
N PHE A 14 16.22 4.03 -25.19
CA PHE A 14 16.72 2.90 -24.39
C PHE A 14 17.24 3.28 -23.00
N VAL A 15 17.54 4.57 -22.75
CA VAL A 15 18.02 5.03 -21.42
C VAL A 15 16.86 5.25 -20.44
N ILE A 16 15.63 5.35 -20.93
CA ILE A 16 14.43 5.54 -20.10
C ILE A 16 13.95 4.17 -19.61
N ASN A 17 14.76 3.53 -18.77
CA ASN A 17 14.36 2.31 -18.09
C ASN A 17 13.60 2.69 -16.80
N CYS A 18 12.35 3.15 -16.97
CA CYS A 18 11.39 3.25 -15.88
C CYS A 18 10.93 1.82 -15.51
N GLY A 19 11.83 1.06 -14.89
CA GLY A 19 11.49 -0.23 -14.30
C GLY A 19 10.53 -0.01 -13.13
N PRO A 20 9.49 -0.85 -12.96
CA PRO A 20 8.65 -0.83 -11.78
C PRO A 20 9.49 -1.29 -10.58
N GLY A 21 10.11 -0.34 -9.88
CA GLY A 21 10.63 -0.59 -8.55
C GLY A 21 9.46 -0.78 -7.60
N ILE A 22 9.53 -1.78 -6.72
CA ILE A 22 8.55 -1.91 -5.64
C ILE A 22 8.79 -0.74 -4.69
N ASP A 23 7.95 0.29 -4.78
CA ASP A 23 8.04 1.46 -3.91
C ASP A 23 7.71 1.06 -2.47
N ARG A 24 8.64 1.34 -1.56
CA ARG A 24 8.49 1.05 -0.14
C ARG A 24 8.56 2.31 0.70
N VAL A 25 7.77 2.33 1.75
CA VAL A 25 7.66 3.45 2.68
C VAL A 25 8.47 3.17 3.93
N ASP A 26 9.10 4.20 4.50
CA ASP A 26 9.75 4.03 5.80
C ASP A 26 8.73 3.64 6.88
N THR A 27 9.15 2.78 7.81
CA THR A 27 8.29 2.25 8.86
C THR A 27 7.66 3.37 9.70
N ASN A 28 8.39 4.43 10.02
CA ASN A 28 7.87 5.55 10.80
C ASN A 28 6.80 6.32 10.02
N ASP A 29 7.09 6.64 8.76
CA ASP A 29 6.16 7.35 7.88
C ASP A 29 4.89 6.52 7.66
N ALA A 30 5.02 5.22 7.44
CA ALA A 30 3.90 4.30 7.32
C ALA A 30 3.06 4.23 8.61
N GLN A 31 3.71 4.15 9.77
CA GLN A 31 3.04 4.16 11.07
C GLN A 31 2.26 5.47 11.28
N SER A 32 2.83 6.61 10.89
CA SER A 32 2.19 7.93 10.95
C SER A 32 0.97 8.03 10.03
N GLN A 33 1.07 7.51 8.80
CA GLN A 33 -0.05 7.47 7.85
C GLN A 33 -1.21 6.59 8.35
N VAL A 34 -0.92 5.39 8.87
CA VAL A 34 -1.95 4.53 9.45
C VAL A 34 -2.58 5.16 10.70
N TYR A 35 -1.76 5.74 11.58
CA TYR A 35 -2.25 6.38 12.79
C TYR A 35 -3.16 7.56 12.47
N SER A 36 -2.78 8.42 11.52
CA SER A 36 -3.60 9.55 11.09
C SER A 36 -4.93 9.11 10.48
N ALA A 37 -4.93 8.07 9.64
CA ALA A 37 -6.16 7.48 9.11
C ALA A 37 -7.06 6.92 10.22
N ALA A 38 -6.49 6.20 11.18
CA ALA A 38 -7.21 5.63 12.31
C ALA A 38 -7.79 6.73 13.22
N LYS A 39 -7.02 7.79 13.47
CA LYS A 39 -7.47 8.96 14.22
C LYS A 39 -8.64 9.65 13.52
N PHE A 40 -8.55 9.85 12.20
CA PHE A 40 -9.65 10.40 11.42
C PHE A 40 -10.92 9.53 11.52
N ALA A 41 -10.81 8.21 11.39
CA ALA A 41 -11.95 7.30 11.50
C ALA A 41 -12.56 7.30 12.93
N ALA A 42 -11.71 7.31 13.95
CA ALA A 42 -12.12 7.40 15.36
C ALA A 42 -12.88 8.71 15.66
N GLU A 43 -12.35 9.85 15.20
CA GLU A 43 -12.99 11.16 15.34
C GLU A 43 -14.32 11.22 14.57
N LYS A 44 -14.36 10.69 13.35
CA LYS A 44 -15.57 10.62 12.52
C LYS A 44 -16.66 9.76 13.19
N CYS A 45 -16.30 8.64 13.81
CA CYS A 45 -17.25 7.70 14.38
C CYS A 45 -17.54 7.90 15.88
N GLY A 46 -16.85 8.84 16.54
CA GLY A 46 -17.07 9.16 17.95
C GLY A 46 -16.60 8.06 18.92
N ASN A 47 -15.69 7.20 18.49
CA ASN A 47 -15.18 6.07 19.26
C ASN A 47 -13.64 6.11 19.32
N PRO A 48 -13.00 5.51 20.34
CA PRO A 48 -11.53 5.51 20.42
C PRO A 48 -10.91 4.67 19.29
N ILE A 49 -9.64 4.96 18.99
CA ILE A 49 -8.82 4.14 18.08
C ILE A 49 -8.80 2.69 18.61
N PRO A 50 -8.96 1.67 17.74
CA PRO A 50 -8.91 0.27 18.14
C PRO A 50 -7.65 -0.08 18.96
N ASN A 51 -7.83 -0.91 19.99
CA ASN A 51 -6.77 -1.39 20.86
C ASN A 51 -6.68 -2.93 20.73
N PRO A 52 -5.53 -3.51 20.37
CA PRO A 52 -4.23 -2.88 20.14
C PRO A 52 -4.17 -2.02 18.86
N PRO A 53 -3.34 -0.96 18.83
CA PRO A 53 -3.10 -0.22 17.61
C PRO A 53 -2.40 -1.09 16.57
N LEU A 54 -2.62 -0.80 15.28
CA LEU A 54 -1.91 -1.47 14.19
C LEU A 54 -0.44 -1.06 14.20
N LEU A 55 0.45 -2.05 14.30
CA LEU A 55 1.90 -1.86 14.33
C LEU A 55 2.51 -2.17 12.96
N ILE A 56 3.30 -1.24 12.44
CA ILE A 56 4.10 -1.44 11.24
C ILE A 56 5.49 -1.92 11.66
N LEU A 57 5.83 -3.16 11.29
CA LEU A 57 7.10 -3.79 11.69
C LEU A 57 8.21 -3.60 10.64
N ASN A 58 7.83 -3.59 9.36
CA ASN A 58 8.73 -3.53 8.21
C ASN A 58 8.27 -2.44 7.24
N LYS A 59 9.16 -2.03 6.33
CA LYS A 59 8.86 -1.08 5.25
C LYS A 59 7.80 -1.66 4.31
N PRO A 60 6.52 -1.21 4.37
CA PRO A 60 5.48 -1.79 3.55
C PRO A 60 5.59 -1.31 2.10
N ILE A 61 5.00 -2.07 1.20
CA ILE A 61 4.79 -1.65 -0.19
C ILE A 61 3.79 -0.48 -0.20
N GLN A 62 4.13 0.63 -0.87
CA GLN A 62 3.31 1.86 -0.92
C GLN A 62 1.85 1.56 -1.27
N ARG A 63 1.61 0.73 -2.29
CA ARG A 63 0.27 0.32 -2.70
C ARG A 63 -0.54 -0.35 -1.57
N ASN A 64 0.10 -1.21 -0.77
CA ASN A 64 -0.58 -1.92 0.32
C ASN A 64 -0.88 -0.96 1.49
N LEU A 65 0.02 -0.01 1.74
CA LEU A 65 -0.20 1.07 2.71
C LEU A 65 -1.40 1.94 2.28
N ASP A 66 -1.45 2.35 1.01
CA ASP A 66 -2.55 3.15 0.46
C ASP A 66 -3.89 2.42 0.55
N LEU A 67 -3.92 1.11 0.25
CA LEU A 67 -5.12 0.30 0.41
C LEU A 67 -5.60 0.25 1.86
N CYS A 68 -4.68 0.13 2.83
CA CYS A 68 -5.04 0.15 4.24
C CYS A 68 -5.60 1.52 4.67
N THR A 69 -4.93 2.63 4.34
CA THR A 69 -5.37 3.98 4.73
C THR A 69 -6.71 4.36 4.09
N ILE A 70 -6.93 4.00 2.82
CA ILE A 70 -8.22 4.15 2.15
C ILE A 70 -9.29 3.30 2.83
N ALA A 71 -9.00 2.04 3.15
CA ALA A 71 -9.97 1.18 3.81
C ALA A 71 -10.38 1.74 5.19
N ILE A 72 -9.42 2.23 5.98
CA ILE A 72 -9.70 2.85 7.29
C ILE A 72 -10.61 4.09 7.12
N THR A 73 -10.24 5.02 6.24
CA THR A 73 -10.97 6.29 6.04
C THR A 73 -12.37 6.10 5.45
N ARG A 74 -12.55 5.04 4.65
CA ARG A 74 -13.84 4.62 4.05
C ARG A 74 -14.68 3.71 4.95
N THR A 75 -14.17 3.31 6.11
CA THR A 75 -14.89 2.42 7.02
C THR A 75 -16.20 3.08 7.48
N GLU A 76 -17.28 2.29 7.48
CA GLU A 76 -18.56 2.66 8.06
C GLU A 76 -18.48 2.56 9.59
N CYS A 77 -19.24 3.40 10.30
CA CYS A 77 -19.25 3.35 11.76
C CYS A 77 -20.06 2.15 12.26
N PRO A 78 -19.65 1.49 13.36
CA PRO A 78 -18.56 1.89 14.27
C PRO A 78 -17.17 1.40 13.84
N PHE A 79 -16.14 2.22 14.05
CA PHE A 79 -14.74 1.88 13.76
C PHE A 79 -14.12 1.00 14.87
N LEU A 80 -14.55 -0.27 14.97
CA LEU A 80 -14.15 -1.18 16.05
C LEU A 80 -12.83 -1.92 15.81
N GLY A 81 -12.32 -1.89 14.59
CA GLY A 81 -11.11 -2.64 14.22
C GLY A 81 -10.57 -2.22 12.87
N TYR A 82 -9.35 -2.68 12.58
CA TYR A 82 -8.69 -2.41 11.31
C TYR A 82 -9.30 -3.26 10.18
N PRO A 83 -9.60 -2.66 9.02
CA PRO A 83 -10.13 -3.39 7.88
C PRO A 83 -9.19 -4.48 7.37
N LEU A 84 -9.75 -5.53 6.77
CA LEU A 84 -8.98 -6.65 6.21
C LEU A 84 -7.85 -6.22 5.25
N PRO A 85 -8.00 -5.18 4.40
CA PRO A 85 -6.89 -4.68 3.57
C PRO A 85 -5.64 -4.25 4.33
N CYS A 86 -5.74 -3.89 5.61
CA CYS A 86 -4.58 -3.57 6.42
C CYS A 86 -3.67 -4.78 6.69
N THR A 87 -4.12 -6.01 6.46
CA THR A 87 -3.23 -7.18 6.52
C THR A 87 -2.19 -7.20 5.39
N LEU A 88 -2.44 -6.50 4.28
CA LEU A 88 -1.54 -6.49 3.13
C LEU A 88 -0.21 -5.79 3.40
N ILE A 89 -0.16 -4.92 4.42
CA ILE A 89 1.07 -4.18 4.78
C ILE A 89 2.18 -5.11 5.26
N TYR A 90 1.84 -6.33 5.67
CA TYR A 90 2.78 -7.37 6.12
C TYR A 90 3.28 -8.26 4.99
N LEU A 91 2.81 -8.05 3.76
CA LEU A 91 3.27 -8.84 2.61
C LEU A 91 4.62 -8.31 2.12
N GLU A 92 5.57 -9.23 1.90
CA GLU A 92 6.90 -8.90 1.42
C GLU A 92 6.95 -8.71 -0.10
N GLN A 93 5.97 -9.26 -0.81
CA GLN A 93 5.87 -9.27 -2.28
C GLN A 93 4.64 -8.49 -2.73
N GLU A 94 4.74 -7.87 -3.92
CA GLU A 94 3.58 -7.25 -4.56
C GLU A 94 2.53 -8.32 -4.86
N THR A 95 1.26 -8.01 -4.57
CA THR A 95 0.11 -8.88 -4.85
C THR A 95 -0.24 -8.98 -6.35
N GLY A 96 0.64 -8.53 -7.24
CA GLY A 96 0.44 -8.50 -8.69
C GLY A 96 -0.78 -7.67 -9.11
N ASP A 97 -1.29 -7.93 -10.32
CA ASP A 97 -2.51 -7.31 -10.85
C ASP A 97 -3.80 -7.85 -10.20
N ILE A 98 -3.69 -8.71 -9.20
CA ILE A 98 -4.85 -9.30 -8.54
C ILE A 98 -5.59 -8.17 -7.82
N PRO A 99 -6.83 -7.85 -8.23
CA PRO A 99 -7.62 -6.86 -7.53
C PRO A 99 -7.88 -7.38 -6.13
N TRP A 100 -7.56 -6.57 -5.12
CA TRP A 100 -7.73 -6.93 -3.70
C TRP A 100 -9.16 -7.42 -3.39
N TYR A 101 -10.16 -6.97 -4.17
CA TYR A 101 -11.57 -7.35 -4.03
C TYR A 101 -11.92 -8.74 -4.59
N LEU A 102 -11.04 -9.40 -5.37
CA LEU A 102 -11.38 -10.66 -6.02
C LEU A 102 -11.19 -11.91 -5.14
N ASN A 103 -10.26 -11.93 -4.18
CA ASN A 103 -10.22 -12.99 -3.14
C ASN A 103 -9.19 -12.75 -2.02
N PHE A 104 -9.51 -11.89 -1.04
CA PHE A 104 -8.66 -11.67 0.14
C PHE A 104 -8.33 -12.96 0.91
N ASN A 105 -9.27 -13.92 0.95
CA ASN A 105 -9.10 -15.20 1.65
C ASN A 105 -8.01 -16.08 1.04
N GLU A 106 -7.76 -15.99 -0.27
CA GLU A 106 -6.69 -16.75 -0.91
C GLU A 106 -5.34 -16.04 -0.77
N ILE A 107 -5.33 -14.70 -0.79
CA ILE A 107 -4.11 -13.89 -0.63
C ILE A 107 -3.56 -13.98 0.79
N SER A 108 -4.42 -14.06 1.82
CA SER A 108 -3.95 -14.22 3.21
C SER A 108 -3.33 -15.58 3.49
N LYS A 109 -3.68 -16.62 2.72
CA LYS A 109 -3.16 -17.99 2.89
C LYS A 109 -1.76 -18.19 2.31
N THR A 110 -1.37 -17.43 1.29
CA THR A 110 -0.09 -17.64 0.58
C THR A 110 1.14 -17.21 1.36
N GLN A 111 0.97 -16.49 2.47
CA GLN A 111 2.07 -15.82 3.19
C GLN A 111 2.18 -16.23 4.67
N ILE A 112 1.31 -17.13 5.14
CA ILE A 112 1.45 -17.81 6.44
C ILE A 112 2.13 -19.15 6.16
N LYS A 113 3.46 -19.17 6.12
CA LYS A 113 4.25 -20.41 6.12
C LYS A 113 5.52 -20.24 6.93
#